data_AF-A0A2S9G6Q3-F1
#
_entry.id   AF-A0A2S9G6Q3-F1
#
_cell.length_a   1.000
_cell.length_b   1.000
_cell.length_c   1.000
_cell.angle_alpha   90.00
_cell.angle_beta   90.00
_cell.angle_gamma   90.00
#
_symmetry.space_group_name_H-M   'P 1'
#
loop_
_entity.id
_entity.type
_entity.pdbx_description
1 polymer ?
#
loop_
_entity_poly.entity_id
_entity_poly.type
_entity_poly.pdbx_seq_one_letter_code
_entity_poly.pdbx_strand_id
1 'polypeptide(L)'
;PAVEAFCEQLRARVLAETGLVASVGAGSGKQIAKIASGLAKPNGIRVVRRDEERTLLAGLPVRRLWGIGPVAEEKLHRLGIDTIG
;
A
#
# COMPACT_ATOMS: atom_id res chain seq x y z
N PRO A 1 7.30 -6.57 -14.34
CA PRO A 1 6.99 -7.79 -15.11
C PRO A 1 6.93 -9.08 -14.27
N ALA A 2 8.00 -9.45 -13.55
CA ALA A 2 8.02 -10.71 -12.79
C ALA A 2 7.21 -10.65 -11.48
N VAL A 3 7.26 -9.52 -10.76
CA VAL A 3 6.53 -9.33 -9.50
C VAL A 3 5.03 -9.27 -9.75
N GLU A 4 4.59 -8.57 -10.80
CA GLU A 4 3.19 -8.48 -11.21
C GLU A 4 2.63 -9.86 -11.56
N ALA A 5 3.36 -10.66 -12.33
CA ALA A 5 2.97 -12.02 -12.68
C ALA A 5 2.83 -12.91 -11.43
N PHE A 6 3.76 -12.81 -10.48
CA PHE A 6 3.65 -13.51 -9.20
C PHE A 6 2.41 -13.08 -8.41
N CYS A 7 2.11 -11.78 -8.36
CA CYS A 7 0.94 -11.25 -7.68
C CYS A 7 -0.38 -11.74 -8.33
N GLU A 8 -0.45 -11.84 -9.65
CA GLU A 8 -1.62 -12.40 -10.35
C GLU A 8 -1.81 -13.88 -10.04
N GLN A 9 -0.72 -14.65 -10.10
CA GLN A 9 -0.76 -16.08 -9.74
C GLN A 9 -1.20 -16.28 -8.28
N LEU A 10 -0.70 -15.47 -7.36
CA LEU A 10 -1.10 -15.53 -5.94
C LEU A 10 -2.58 -15.23 -5.77
N ARG A 11 -3.12 -14.19 -6.43
CA ARG A 11 -4.55 -13.86 -6.36
C ARG A 11 -5.42 -14.97 -6.94
N ALA A 12 -5.04 -15.52 -8.10
CA ALA A 12 -5.75 -16.65 -8.71
C ALA A 12 -5.77 -17.86 -7.78
N ARG A 13 -4.65 -18.17 -7.13
CA ARG A 13 -4.56 -19.26 -6.14
C ARG A 13 -5.43 -19.02 -4.90
N VAL A 14 -5.40 -17.81 -4.32
CA VAL A 14 -6.27 -17.48 -3.17
C VAL A 14 -7.74 -17.66 -3.54
N LEU A 15 -8.14 -17.19 -4.73
CA LEU A 15 -9.52 -17.38 -5.20
C LEU A 15 -9.87 -18.86 -5.39
N ALA A 16 -9.00 -19.64 -6.02
CA ALA A 16 -9.23 -21.06 -6.25
C ALA A 16 -9.27 -21.90 -4.96
N GLU A 17 -8.40 -21.59 -3.99
CA GLU A 17 -8.27 -22.35 -2.74
C GLU A 17 -9.31 -21.95 -1.69
N THR A 18 -9.79 -20.70 -1.71
CA THR A 18 -10.65 -20.16 -0.62
C THR A 18 -12.01 -19.63 -1.08
N GLY A 19 -12.21 -19.40 -2.38
CA GLY A 19 -13.37 -18.70 -2.91
C GLY A 19 -13.40 -17.18 -2.64
N LEU A 20 -12.35 -16.63 -2.00
CA LEU A 20 -12.26 -15.21 -1.65
C LEU A 20 -11.33 -14.46 -2.60
N VAL A 21 -11.71 -13.23 -2.94
CA VAL A 21 -10.82 -12.31 -3.69
C VAL A 21 -9.82 -11.62 -2.75
N ALA A 22 -8.64 -11.34 -3.27
CA ALA A 22 -7.58 -10.64 -2.56
C ALA A 22 -7.01 -9.47 -3.37
N SER A 23 -6.58 -8.43 -2.66
CA SER A 23 -5.75 -7.36 -3.21
C SER A 23 -4.30 -7.57 -2.78
N VAL A 24 -3.36 -7.37 -3.69
CA VAL A 24 -1.93 -7.60 -3.43
C VAL A 24 -1.13 -6.34 -3.72
N GLY A 25 -0.26 -5.98 -2.78
CA GLY A 25 0.66 -4.85 -2.93
C GLY A 25 2.10 -5.29 -2.81
N ALA A 26 2.96 -4.77 -3.67
CA ALA A 26 4.40 -4.98 -3.61
C ALA A 26 5.15 -3.67 -3.76
N GLY A 27 6.36 -3.61 -3.22
CA GLY A 27 7.24 -2.46 -3.29
C GLY A 27 8.43 -2.67 -2.38
N SER A 28 9.22 -1.63 -2.12
CA SER A 28 10.40 -1.84 -1.28
C SER A 28 10.10 -1.93 0.20
N GLY A 29 10.33 -3.12 0.74
CA GLY A 29 10.11 -3.39 2.16
C GLY A 29 8.64 -3.34 2.57
N LYS A 30 8.42 -3.54 3.86
CA LYS A 30 7.07 -3.81 4.39
C LYS A 30 6.17 -2.58 4.36
N GLN A 31 6.70 -1.39 4.61
CA GLN A 31 5.93 -0.14 4.63
C GLN A 31 5.31 0.17 3.26
N ILE A 32 6.12 0.14 2.19
CA ILE A 32 5.64 0.43 0.83
C ILE A 32 4.66 -0.65 0.39
N ALA A 33 4.97 -1.94 0.59
CA ALA A 33 4.06 -3.03 0.24
C ALA A 33 2.71 -2.91 0.97
N LYS A 34 2.70 -2.49 2.24
CA LYS A 34 1.47 -2.31 3.02
C LYS A 34 0.61 -1.14 2.53
N ILE A 35 1.24 -0.06 2.07
CA ILE A 35 0.54 1.06 1.42
C ILE A 35 0.01 0.62 0.05
N ALA A 36 0.85 0.01 -0.76
CA ALA A 36 0.50 -0.49 -2.09
C ALA A 36 -0.71 -1.43 -2.04
N SER A 37 -0.75 -2.37 -1.08
CA SER A 37 -1.88 -3.30 -0.93
C SER A 37 -3.18 -2.59 -0.55
N GLY A 38 -3.10 -1.49 0.19
CA GLY A 38 -4.25 -0.64 0.47
C GLY A 38 -4.75 0.09 -0.77
N LEU A 39 -3.84 0.57 -1.62
CA LEU A 39 -4.15 1.23 -2.89
C LEU A 39 -4.66 0.26 -3.96
N ALA A 40 -4.31 -1.02 -3.87
CA ALA A 40 -4.74 -2.07 -4.77
C ALA A 40 -6.18 -2.57 -4.50
N LYS A 41 -6.86 -2.04 -3.48
CA LYS A 41 -8.24 -2.44 -3.15
C LYS A 41 -9.26 -1.73 -4.03
N PRO A 42 -10.38 -2.41 -4.38
CA PRO A 42 -10.67 -3.83 -4.15
C PRO A 42 -10.11 -4.75 -5.24
N ASN A 43 -9.80 -6.01 -4.89
CA ASN A 43 -9.41 -7.10 -5.80
C ASN A 43 -8.40 -6.71 -6.92
N GLY A 44 -7.39 -5.90 -6.63
CA GLY A 44 -6.37 -5.49 -7.60
C GLY A 44 -4.95 -5.79 -7.17
N ILE A 45 -4.01 -5.37 -8.01
CA ILE A 45 -2.57 -5.42 -7.76
C ILE A 45 -2.00 -4.01 -7.89
N ARG A 46 -1.14 -3.63 -6.94
CA ARG A 46 -0.28 -2.44 -7.08
C ARG A 46 1.15 -2.82 -6.75
N VAL A 47 2.01 -2.76 -7.76
CA VAL A 47 3.46 -2.79 -7.58
C VAL A 47 3.94 -1.35 -7.60
N VAL A 48 4.69 -0.95 -6.57
CA VAL A 48 5.33 0.36 -6.45
C VAL A 48 6.81 0.17 -6.71
N ARG A 49 7.30 0.81 -7.77
CA ARG A 49 8.71 0.78 -8.15
C ARG A 49 9.53 1.78 -7.31
N ARG A 50 10.82 1.48 -7.10
CA ARG A 50 11.73 2.30 -6.29
C ARG A 50 11.80 3.77 -6.73
N ASP A 51 11.72 4.02 -8.03
CA ASP A 51 11.79 5.34 -8.66
C ASP A 51 10.51 6.17 -8.46
N GLU A 52 9.34 5.54 -8.26
CA GLU A 52 8.08 6.24 -7.99
C GLU A 52 7.76 6.40 -6.49
N GLU A 53 8.47 5.70 -5.59
CA GLU A 53 8.17 5.65 -4.14
C GLU A 53 8.08 7.03 -3.49
N ARG A 54 9.05 7.90 -3.77
CA ARG A 54 9.09 9.24 -3.16
C ARG A 54 7.90 10.08 -3.58
N THR A 55 7.60 10.08 -4.88
CA THR A 55 6.47 10.83 -5.45
C THR A 55 5.14 10.28 -4.94
N LEU A 56 5.01 8.95 -4.86
CA LEU A 56 3.82 8.31 -4.30
C LEU A 56 3.60 8.72 -2.85
N LEU A 57 4.64 8.65 -2.01
CA LEU A 57 4.52 8.95 -0.58
C LEU A 57 4.18 10.41 -0.34
N ALA A 58 4.83 11.34 -1.04
CA ALA A 58 4.68 12.77 -0.79
C ALA A 58 3.22 13.26 -0.80
N GLY A 59 2.39 12.72 -1.72
CA GLY A 59 0.98 13.10 -1.83
C GLY A 59 0.02 12.36 -0.91
N LEU A 60 0.49 11.40 -0.10
CA LEU A 60 -0.38 10.61 0.76
C LEU A 60 -0.57 11.27 2.13
N PRO A 61 -1.78 11.16 2.72
CA PRO A 61 -2.00 11.57 4.11
C PRO A 61 -1.05 10.85 5.06
N VAL A 62 -0.60 11.52 6.12
CA VAL A 62 0.27 10.92 7.15
C VAL A 62 -0.30 9.63 7.74
N ARG A 63 -1.63 9.49 7.76
CA ARG A 63 -2.33 8.29 8.22
C ARG A 63 -2.06 7.02 7.40
N ARG A 64 -1.49 7.15 6.20
CA ARG A 64 -1.08 6.01 5.38
C ARG A 64 0.18 5.32 5.91
N LEU A 65 1.00 5.99 6.73
CA LEU A 65 2.16 5.40 7.35
C LEU A 65 1.76 4.32 8.37
N TRP A 66 2.46 3.20 8.33
CA TRP A 66 2.27 2.14 9.31
C TRP A 66 2.76 2.64 10.66
N GLY A 67 1.88 2.63 11.66
CA GLY A 67 2.16 3.11 13.01
C GLY A 67 1.48 4.43 13.34
N ILE A 68 0.97 5.14 12.33
CA ILE A 68 0.15 6.33 12.54
C ILE A 68 -1.32 5.91 12.71
N GLY A 69 -1.79 5.93 13.96
CA GLY A 69 -3.20 5.79 14.32
C GLY A 69 -3.89 7.17 14.49
N PRO A 70 -5.18 7.20 14.90
CA PRO A 70 -5.97 8.44 14.93
C PRO A 70 -5.35 9.52 15.83
N VAL A 71 -4.85 9.10 17.00
CA VAL A 71 -4.24 10.01 17.98
C VAL A 71 -2.93 10.60 17.46
N ALA A 72 -2.11 9.81 16.75
CA ALA A 72 -0.84 10.30 16.20
C ALA A 72 -1.07 11.23 15.00
N GLU A 73 -2.04 10.89 14.14
CA GLU A 73 -2.50 11.71 13.03
C GLU A 73 -2.99 13.09 13.51
N GLU A 74 -3.84 13.13 14.53
CA GLU A 74 -4.34 14.40 15.10
C GLU A 74 -3.21 15.27 15.67
N LYS A 75 -2.18 14.66 16.27
CA LYS A 75 -0.99 15.38 16.74
C LYS A 75 -0.21 15.99 15.58
N LEU A 76 -0.06 15.27 14.47
CA LEU A 76 0.63 15.76 13.26
C LEU A 76 -0.16 16.90 12.59
N HIS A 77 -1.49 16.76 12.45
CA HIS A 77 -2.34 17.82 11.90
C HIS A 77 -2.26 19.12 12.73
N ARG A 78 -2.20 19.03 14.07
CA ARG A 78 -1.99 20.22 14.94
C ARG A 78 -0.64 20.92 14.72
N LEU A 79 0.34 20.23 14.15
CA LEU A 79 1.63 20.78 13.78
C LEU A 79 1.66 21.26 12.31
N GLY A 80 0.52 21.21 11.60
CA GLY A 80 0.43 21.55 10.17
C GLY A 80 1.01 20.48 9.24
N ILE A 81 1.11 19.23 9.70
CA ILE A 81 1.66 18.11 8.91
C ILE A 81 0.52 17.19 8.49
N ASP A 82 0.00 17.41 7.28
CA ASP A 82 -1.11 16.64 6.71
C ASP A 82 -0.64 15.47 5.83
N THR A 83 0.50 15.65 5.14
CA THR A 83 1.06 14.70 4.18
C THR A 83 2.41 14.16 4.63
N ILE A 84 2.85 13.05 4.01
CA ILE A 84 4.15 12.43 4.31
C ILE A 84 5.32 13.28 3.79
N GLY A 85 5.12 14.05 2.72
CA GLY A 85 6.14 14.91 2.10
C GLY A 85 5.73 16.37 2.05
#